data_AF-A0A1Y2ATZ3-F1
#
_entry.id   AF-A0A1Y2ATZ3-F1
#
_cell.length_a   1.000
_cell.length_b   1.000
_cell.length_c   1.000
_cell.angle_alpha   90.00
_cell.angle_beta   90.00
_cell.angle_gamma   90.00
#
_symmetry.space_group_name_H-M   'P 1'
#
loop_
_entity.id
_entity.type
_entity.pdbx_description
1 polymer ?
#
loop_
_entity_poly.entity_id
_entity_poly.type
_entity_poly.pdbx_seq_one_letter_code
_entity_poly.pdbx_strand_id
1 'polypeptide(L)'
;MSKSFEENTKDFYDELNGECDPKRLLYIAEKGIFLKEPLFKYDKIKDHEYVVDISVISDQFFLINNNKQYNRLKYFFKEDRYIYDKYRHLTPSCNDYFSLVIINKYFIEKLLYEKDENFLNEVISTRENYLLEDFIKINENNIEDILRKILIESGKDINILNYCLDKVKRNNSKIKSIEGYRVPMHYCFETLKYYSDELCIKNHLYLKCEDKYAEEFINVCFTDEFIRNFYHFNIEFHEKFSKKYNIDFKEIGEKFEVIDINKINTNENETNENETNENETNENEYINDIQGQLIKIIDPQYKGKLSYIESYELNPGDINFDFINKYLRNYKKIDRILKDPNYILNIDIVINNYTDCLIIKLCYLASLIHNKCSKFIIQVLIFYDEYWHSISYRDDKIVFGNYSGGRYKYKFYIRKIFKILMNTPHKLFNSYFYC
;
A
#
# COMPACT_ATOMS: atom_id res chain seq x y z
N MET A 1 -19.95 7.94 31.64
CA MET A 1 -18.70 7.68 30.91
C MET A 1 -19.05 6.99 29.60
N SER A 2 -18.41 7.38 28.50
CA SER A 2 -18.49 6.61 27.24
C SER A 2 -17.79 5.27 27.44
N LYS A 3 -18.31 4.20 26.82
CA LYS A 3 -17.64 2.89 26.80
C LYS A 3 -16.26 2.98 26.16
N SER A 4 -15.33 2.14 26.60
CA SER A 4 -14.00 2.01 25.99
C SER A 4 -14.08 1.33 24.61
N PHE A 5 -13.02 1.42 23.80
CA PHE A 5 -12.96 0.69 22.53
C PHE A 5 -13.04 -0.82 22.75
N GLU A 6 -12.46 -1.35 23.83
CA GLU A 6 -12.50 -2.78 24.14
C GLU A 6 -13.92 -3.25 24.49
N GLU A 7 -14.65 -2.45 25.29
CA GLU A 7 -16.06 -2.72 25.61
C GLU A 7 -16.94 -2.67 24.35
N ASN A 8 -16.76 -1.66 23.49
CA ASN A 8 -17.46 -1.57 22.22
C ASN A 8 -17.08 -2.72 21.28
N THR A 9 -15.83 -3.15 21.29
CA THR A 9 -15.36 -4.29 20.47
C THR A 9 -16.08 -5.57 20.89
N LYS A 10 -16.24 -5.79 22.21
CA LYS A 10 -17.01 -6.93 22.71
C LYS A 10 -18.47 -6.86 22.25
N ASP A 11 -19.13 -5.72 22.44
CA ASP A 11 -20.51 -5.50 21.96
C ASP A 11 -20.64 -5.74 20.44
N PHE A 12 -19.63 -5.31 19.67
CA PHE A 12 -19.60 -5.48 18.22
C PHE A 12 -19.55 -6.95 17.82
N TYR A 13 -18.66 -7.74 18.44
CA TYR A 13 -18.56 -9.17 18.14
C TYR A 13 -19.77 -9.97 18.64
N ASP A 14 -20.38 -9.58 19.76
CA ASP A 14 -21.63 -10.18 20.24
C ASP A 14 -22.75 -9.97 19.22
N GLU A 15 -22.88 -8.75 18.67
CA GLU A 15 -23.84 -8.44 17.61
C GLU A 15 -23.49 -9.16 16.29
N LEU A 16 -22.22 -9.16 15.88
CA LEU A 16 -21.75 -9.75 14.62
C LEU A 16 -22.03 -11.26 14.58
N ASN A 17 -21.82 -11.94 15.69
CA ASN A 17 -22.04 -13.38 15.83
C ASN A 17 -23.52 -13.73 16.06
N GLY A 18 -24.30 -12.81 16.64
CA GLY A 18 -25.73 -12.95 16.90
C GLY A 18 -26.62 -12.62 15.68
N GLU A 19 -27.50 -11.63 15.85
CA GLU A 19 -28.46 -11.17 14.83
C GLU A 19 -27.76 -10.58 13.60
N CYS A 20 -26.60 -9.94 13.81
CA CYS A 20 -25.79 -9.31 12.77
C CYS A 20 -26.57 -8.19 12.05
N ASP A 21 -27.26 -7.32 12.79
CA ASP A 21 -27.90 -6.13 12.21
C ASP A 21 -26.81 -5.14 11.74
N PRO A 22 -26.68 -4.89 10.41
CA PRO A 22 -25.64 -4.02 9.89
C PRO A 22 -25.72 -2.59 10.43
N LYS A 23 -26.93 -2.08 10.73
CA LYS A 23 -27.10 -0.73 11.28
C LYS A 23 -26.56 -0.64 12.71
N ARG A 24 -26.88 -1.65 13.51
CA ARG A 24 -26.36 -1.75 14.88
C ARG A 24 -24.85 -1.93 14.90
N LEU A 25 -24.30 -2.75 14.00
CA LEU A 25 -22.86 -2.93 13.86
C LEU A 25 -22.15 -1.62 13.51
N LEU A 26 -22.67 -0.86 12.53
CA LEU A 26 -22.14 0.45 12.19
C LEU A 26 -22.22 1.41 13.38
N TYR A 27 -23.35 1.46 14.08
CA TYR A 27 -23.54 2.30 15.26
C TYR A 27 -22.54 1.99 16.39
N ILE A 28 -22.19 0.72 16.59
CA ILE A 28 -21.16 0.33 17.57
C ILE A 28 -19.77 0.73 17.05
N ALA A 29 -19.47 0.48 15.78
CA ALA A 29 -18.19 0.84 15.16
C ALA A 29 -17.89 2.34 15.19
N GLU A 30 -18.91 3.20 15.00
CA GLU A 30 -18.81 4.67 15.10
C GLU A 30 -18.41 5.16 16.51
N LYS A 31 -18.50 4.31 17.54
CA LYS A 31 -18.00 4.60 18.89
C LYS A 31 -16.55 4.17 19.11
N GLY A 32 -15.94 3.52 18.11
CA GLY A 32 -14.58 3.01 18.13
C GLY A 32 -14.50 1.56 18.59
N ILE A 33 -13.89 0.72 17.75
CA ILE A 33 -13.69 -0.72 17.97
C ILE A 33 -12.31 -1.17 17.46
N PHE A 34 -11.90 -2.36 17.86
CA PHE A 34 -10.78 -3.10 17.28
C PHE A 34 -11.33 -4.24 16.41
N LEU A 35 -11.24 -4.11 15.09
CA LEU A 35 -11.68 -5.15 14.18
C LEU A 35 -10.50 -6.07 13.84
N LYS A 36 -10.47 -7.27 14.44
CA LYS A 36 -9.35 -8.22 14.34
C LYS A 36 -9.17 -8.84 12.95
N GLU A 37 -10.26 -8.97 12.21
CA GLU A 37 -10.29 -9.60 10.89
C GLU A 37 -11.19 -8.82 9.93
N PRO A 38 -10.89 -8.87 8.63
CA PRO A 38 -11.75 -8.27 7.62
C PRO A 38 -13.17 -8.84 7.61
N LEU A 39 -14.17 -7.95 7.48
CA LEU A 39 -15.59 -8.34 7.48
C LEU A 39 -16.01 -9.18 6.28
N PHE A 40 -15.23 -9.22 5.19
CA PHE A 40 -15.55 -10.05 4.04
C PHE A 40 -15.49 -11.56 4.34
N LYS A 41 -14.91 -11.95 5.49
CA LYS A 41 -14.91 -13.34 6.00
C LYS A 41 -16.25 -13.74 6.63
N TYR A 42 -17.16 -12.79 6.87
CA TYR A 42 -18.42 -13.02 7.59
C TYR A 42 -19.60 -13.00 6.62
N ASP A 43 -20.12 -14.19 6.28
CA ASP A 43 -21.18 -14.35 5.26
C ASP A 43 -22.42 -13.48 5.48
N LYS A 44 -22.79 -13.24 6.74
CA LYS A 44 -23.98 -12.45 7.11
C LYS A 44 -23.88 -10.96 6.70
N ILE A 45 -22.66 -10.41 6.61
CA ILE A 45 -22.45 -8.97 6.38
C ILE A 45 -21.53 -8.66 5.21
N LYS A 46 -20.74 -9.61 4.69
CA LYS A 46 -19.69 -9.38 3.68
C LYS A 46 -20.11 -8.61 2.43
N ASP A 47 -21.39 -8.65 2.07
CA ASP A 47 -21.95 -7.96 0.90
C ASP A 47 -22.76 -6.70 1.25
N HIS A 48 -22.84 -6.34 2.53
CA HIS A 48 -23.49 -5.10 2.95
C HIS A 48 -22.60 -3.88 2.67
N GLU A 49 -23.20 -2.73 2.38
CA GLU A 49 -22.45 -1.50 2.06
C GLU A 49 -21.68 -0.93 3.25
N TYR A 50 -22.23 -1.09 4.46
CA TYR A 50 -21.57 -0.68 5.71
C TYR A 50 -20.30 -1.46 6.04
N VAL A 51 -19.98 -2.54 5.31
CA VAL A 51 -18.64 -3.13 5.39
C VAL A 51 -17.58 -2.08 5.07
N VAL A 52 -17.81 -1.24 4.06
CA VAL A 52 -16.88 -0.16 3.68
C VAL A 52 -16.71 0.79 4.85
N ASP A 53 -17.81 1.28 5.42
CA ASP A 53 -17.77 2.20 6.57
C ASP A 53 -17.02 1.62 7.77
N ILE A 54 -17.41 0.43 8.21
CA ILE A 54 -16.85 -0.19 9.41
C ILE A 54 -15.37 -0.48 9.19
N SER A 55 -14.98 -0.97 8.01
CA SER A 55 -13.59 -1.23 7.67
C SER A 55 -12.75 0.04 7.64
N VAL A 56 -13.25 1.14 7.06
CA VAL A 56 -12.52 2.42 7.06
C VAL A 56 -12.37 2.97 8.48
N ILE A 57 -13.46 3.00 9.26
CA ILE A 57 -13.45 3.51 10.64
C ILE A 57 -12.52 2.69 11.53
N SER A 58 -12.45 1.38 11.30
CA SER A 58 -11.64 0.44 12.09
C SER A 58 -10.24 0.21 11.51
N ASP A 59 -9.88 0.92 10.43
CA ASP A 59 -8.60 0.78 9.73
C ASP A 59 -8.29 -0.69 9.35
N GLN A 60 -9.24 -1.35 8.69
CA GLN A 60 -9.18 -2.76 8.32
C GLN A 60 -9.42 -2.96 6.82
N PHE A 61 -8.81 -3.99 6.24
CA PHE A 61 -8.98 -4.32 4.83
C PHE A 61 -10.42 -4.70 4.46
N PHE A 62 -10.80 -4.42 3.21
CA PHE A 62 -12.11 -4.81 2.69
C PHE A 62 -12.11 -5.08 1.19
N LEU A 63 -13.18 -5.75 0.74
CA LEU A 63 -13.45 -6.06 -0.65
C LEU A 63 -14.67 -5.26 -1.15
N ILE A 64 -14.67 -4.95 -2.44
CA ILE A 64 -15.87 -4.47 -3.14
C ILE A 64 -16.44 -5.63 -3.95
N ASN A 65 -17.58 -6.17 -3.52
CA ASN A 65 -18.24 -7.32 -4.16
C ASN A 65 -19.49 -6.93 -4.94
N ASN A 66 -20.04 -5.74 -4.70
CA ASN A 66 -21.28 -5.30 -5.34
C ASN A 66 -21.38 -3.78 -5.52
N ASN A 67 -22.45 -3.35 -6.20
CA ASN A 67 -22.68 -1.95 -6.55
C ASN A 67 -22.88 -1.05 -5.32
N LYS A 68 -23.49 -1.57 -4.25
CA LYS A 68 -23.75 -0.76 -3.05
C LYS A 68 -22.45 -0.39 -2.37
N GLN A 69 -21.56 -1.37 -2.19
CA GLN A 69 -20.20 -1.15 -1.66
C GLN A 69 -19.39 -0.21 -2.55
N TYR A 70 -19.41 -0.40 -3.87
CA TYR A 70 -18.71 0.50 -4.81
C TYR A 70 -19.22 1.95 -4.71
N ASN A 71 -20.54 2.14 -4.67
CA ASN A 71 -21.14 3.46 -4.50
C ASN A 71 -20.81 4.06 -3.13
N ARG A 72 -20.71 3.23 -2.09
CA ARG A 72 -20.29 3.69 -0.76
C ARG A 72 -18.83 4.17 -0.77
N LEU A 73 -17.92 3.44 -1.41
CA LEU A 73 -16.53 3.89 -1.61
C LEU A 73 -16.46 5.22 -2.39
N LYS A 74 -17.27 5.39 -3.44
CA LYS A 74 -17.36 6.68 -4.16
C LYS A 74 -17.93 7.81 -3.31
N TYR A 75 -18.85 7.50 -2.40
CA TYR A 75 -19.32 8.48 -1.42
C TYR A 75 -18.17 8.91 -0.49
N PHE A 76 -17.32 7.97 -0.06
CA PHE A 76 -16.11 8.29 0.70
C PHE A 76 -15.20 9.27 -0.04
N PHE A 77 -14.95 9.02 -1.32
CA PHE A 77 -14.18 9.90 -2.19
C PHE A 77 -14.76 11.32 -2.34
N LYS A 78 -16.07 11.44 -2.50
CA LYS A 78 -16.71 12.74 -2.72
C LYS A 78 -16.81 13.58 -1.46
N GLU A 79 -17.07 12.92 -0.34
CA GLU A 79 -17.27 13.54 0.97
C GLU A 79 -16.03 13.42 1.87
N ASP A 80 -14.85 13.26 1.26
CA ASP A 80 -13.60 12.94 1.94
C ASP A 80 -13.32 13.84 3.15
N ARG A 81 -13.45 15.16 2.97
CA ARG A 81 -13.31 16.12 4.08
C ARG A 81 -14.32 15.93 5.20
N TYR A 82 -15.58 15.68 4.87
CA TYR A 82 -16.63 15.47 5.87
C TYR A 82 -16.38 14.18 6.66
N ILE A 83 -15.96 13.13 5.97
CA ILE A 83 -15.67 11.81 6.55
C ILE A 83 -14.41 11.87 7.40
N TYR A 84 -13.37 12.56 6.92
CA TYR A 84 -12.19 12.87 7.70
C TYR A 84 -12.58 13.59 8.99
N ASP A 85 -13.34 14.68 8.92
CA ASP A 85 -13.74 15.39 10.14
C ASP A 85 -14.62 14.54 11.07
N LYS A 86 -15.49 13.70 10.50
CA LYS A 86 -16.35 12.80 11.27
C LYS A 86 -15.54 11.71 11.99
N TYR A 87 -14.51 11.13 11.37
CA TYR A 87 -13.85 9.92 11.87
C TYR A 87 -12.36 10.07 12.21
N ARG A 88 -11.72 11.23 12.00
CA ARG A 88 -10.29 11.47 12.30
C ARG A 88 -9.92 11.13 13.75
N HIS A 89 -10.88 11.25 14.65
CA HIS A 89 -10.72 10.97 16.07
C HIS A 89 -10.79 9.45 16.41
N LEU A 90 -11.22 8.61 15.46
CA LEU A 90 -11.24 7.15 15.57
C LEU A 90 -10.04 6.54 14.85
N THR A 91 -9.72 7.07 13.66
CA THR A 91 -8.52 6.70 12.92
C THR A 91 -7.94 7.89 12.16
N PRO A 92 -6.69 8.30 12.45
CA PRO A 92 -6.04 9.37 11.71
C PRO A 92 -5.65 8.96 10.27
N SER A 93 -5.68 7.66 9.94
CA SER A 93 -5.45 7.16 8.56
C SER A 93 -6.70 7.24 7.68
N CYS A 94 -7.79 7.90 8.10
CA CYS A 94 -9.03 7.98 7.31
C CYS A 94 -8.89 8.72 5.96
N ASN A 95 -7.75 9.30 5.63
CA ASN A 95 -7.47 9.85 4.28
C ASN A 95 -6.91 8.81 3.31
N ASP A 96 -6.50 7.63 3.78
CA ASP A 96 -5.87 6.59 2.95
C ASP A 96 -6.72 5.31 2.90
N TYR A 97 -8.05 5.44 2.85
CA TYR A 97 -8.92 4.26 2.79
C TYR A 97 -8.81 3.47 1.50
N PHE A 98 -8.23 4.03 0.44
CA PHE A 98 -7.99 3.28 -0.79
C PHE A 98 -6.87 2.24 -0.64
N SER A 99 -5.90 2.45 0.26
CA SER A 99 -4.90 1.42 0.60
C SER A 99 -5.50 0.23 1.35
N LEU A 100 -6.69 0.40 1.97
CA LEU A 100 -7.44 -0.68 2.62
C LEU A 100 -8.25 -1.55 1.63
N VAL A 101 -8.40 -1.14 0.36
CA VAL A 101 -9.19 -1.89 -0.62
C VAL A 101 -8.35 -3.04 -1.20
N ILE A 102 -8.75 -4.28 -0.91
CA ILE A 102 -8.22 -5.46 -1.59
C ILE A 102 -8.80 -5.50 -3.00
N ILE A 103 -7.93 -5.63 -4.00
CA ILE A 103 -8.33 -5.76 -5.39
C ILE A 103 -8.91 -7.13 -5.64
N ASN A 104 -10.14 -7.16 -6.14
CA ASN A 104 -10.76 -8.36 -6.68
C ASN A 104 -11.27 -8.10 -8.10
N LYS A 105 -11.70 -9.18 -8.74
CA LYS A 105 -12.25 -9.15 -10.10
C LYS A 105 -13.40 -8.15 -10.24
N TYR A 106 -14.34 -8.14 -9.29
CA TYR A 106 -15.50 -7.25 -9.34
C TYR A 106 -15.11 -5.76 -9.32
N PHE A 107 -14.18 -5.39 -8.43
CA PHE A 107 -13.71 -4.02 -8.34
C PHE A 107 -12.97 -3.59 -9.60
N ILE A 108 -12.10 -4.45 -10.16
CA ILE A 108 -11.45 -4.20 -11.46
C ILE A 108 -12.49 -3.97 -12.54
N GLU A 109 -13.51 -4.84 -12.64
CA GLU A 109 -14.59 -4.68 -13.62
C GLU A 109 -15.29 -3.31 -13.48
N LYS A 110 -15.47 -2.80 -12.25
CA LYS A 110 -16.01 -1.45 -12.05
C LYS A 110 -15.08 -0.35 -12.49
N LEU A 111 -13.80 -0.43 -12.15
CA LEU A 111 -12.79 0.54 -12.55
C LEU A 111 -12.65 0.60 -14.07
N LEU A 112 -12.79 -0.54 -14.77
CA LEU A 112 -12.71 -0.60 -16.22
C LEU A 112 -13.75 0.29 -16.93
N TYR A 113 -14.92 0.47 -16.33
CA TYR A 113 -16.02 1.29 -16.88
C TYR A 113 -16.20 2.64 -16.17
N GLU A 114 -15.35 2.97 -15.20
CA GLU A 114 -15.44 4.23 -14.46
C GLU A 114 -15.00 5.41 -15.34
N LYS A 115 -15.72 6.54 -15.19
CA LYS A 115 -15.50 7.75 -15.99
C LYS A 115 -14.93 8.90 -15.18
N ASP A 116 -15.05 8.83 -13.85
CA ASP A 116 -14.51 9.82 -12.94
C ASP A 116 -12.98 9.68 -12.85
N GLU A 117 -12.26 10.49 -13.63
CA GLU A 117 -10.80 10.44 -13.72
C GLU A 117 -10.11 10.75 -12.38
N ASN A 118 -10.72 11.63 -11.56
CA ASN A 118 -10.15 11.98 -10.26
C ASN A 118 -10.24 10.79 -9.30
N PHE A 119 -11.37 10.09 -9.29
CA PHE A 119 -11.53 8.87 -8.50
C PHE A 119 -10.53 7.79 -8.94
N LEU A 120 -10.36 7.59 -10.27
CA LEU A 120 -9.40 6.62 -10.78
C LEU A 120 -7.96 6.97 -10.42
N ASN A 121 -7.60 8.26 -10.54
CA ASN A 121 -6.27 8.73 -10.15
C ASN A 121 -6.01 8.45 -8.67
N GLU A 122 -6.98 8.71 -7.80
CA GLU A 122 -6.85 8.47 -6.35
C GLU A 122 -6.67 6.98 -6.04
N VAL A 123 -7.50 6.10 -6.62
CA VAL A 123 -7.39 4.64 -6.46
C VAL A 123 -6.02 4.12 -6.87
N ILE A 124 -5.41 4.74 -7.88
CA ILE A 124 -4.09 4.36 -8.41
C ILE A 124 -2.97 4.97 -7.56
N SER A 125 -3.05 6.25 -7.19
CA SER A 125 -1.99 6.95 -6.47
C SER A 125 -1.78 6.43 -5.05
N THR A 126 -2.83 6.02 -4.35
CA THR A 126 -2.70 5.42 -3.00
C THR A 126 -2.06 4.03 -3.02
N ARG A 127 -1.77 3.48 -4.21
CA ARG A 127 -1.13 2.17 -4.41
C ARG A 127 0.34 2.27 -4.77
N GLU A 128 0.94 3.44 -4.58
CA GLU A 128 2.41 3.63 -4.57
C GLU A 128 3.11 2.77 -3.50
N ASN A 129 2.32 2.13 -2.63
CA ASN A 129 2.77 1.31 -1.53
C ASN A 129 2.51 -0.18 -1.82
N TYR A 130 3.58 -0.87 -2.19
CA TYR A 130 3.82 -2.32 -2.07
C TYR A 130 3.23 -3.23 -3.15
N LEU A 131 3.85 -3.19 -4.33
CA LEU A 131 3.94 -4.41 -5.11
C LEU A 131 4.97 -5.34 -4.47
N LEU A 132 4.55 -6.59 -4.32
CA LEU A 132 5.29 -7.81 -4.00
C LEU A 132 6.69 -7.91 -4.66
N GLU A 133 6.96 -7.15 -5.72
CA GLU A 133 8.27 -7.03 -6.36
C GLU A 133 9.34 -6.45 -5.42
N ASP A 134 9.00 -5.50 -4.54
CA ASP A 134 9.92 -5.07 -3.47
C ASP A 134 10.15 -6.20 -2.46
N PHE A 135 9.10 -6.97 -2.14
CA PHE A 135 9.19 -8.13 -1.24
C PHE A 135 10.06 -9.25 -1.79
N ILE A 136 10.16 -9.39 -3.12
CA ILE A 136 11.03 -10.35 -3.80
C ILE A 136 12.47 -9.79 -3.93
N LYS A 137 12.62 -8.47 -4.15
CA LYS A 137 13.94 -7.81 -4.23
C LYS A 137 14.66 -7.67 -2.90
N ILE A 138 13.94 -7.68 -1.77
CA ILE A 138 14.54 -7.64 -0.44
C ILE A 138 14.99 -9.05 -0.06
N ASN A 139 16.21 -9.37 -0.51
CA ASN A 139 17.13 -10.38 0.03
C ASN A 139 16.46 -11.61 0.67
N GLU A 140 16.59 -12.74 -0.02
CA GLU A 140 16.40 -14.11 0.52
C GLU A 140 17.17 -14.36 1.85
N ASN A 141 18.09 -13.46 2.23
CA ASN A 141 18.95 -13.55 3.41
C ASN A 141 18.54 -12.70 4.63
N ASN A 142 17.47 -11.89 4.60
CA ASN A 142 17.03 -11.16 5.79
C ASN A 142 15.52 -11.26 6.05
N ILE A 143 15.12 -12.43 6.55
CA ILE A 143 13.74 -12.72 6.93
C ILE A 143 13.18 -11.72 7.96
N GLU A 144 14.01 -11.14 8.83
CA GLU A 144 13.56 -10.12 9.80
C GLU A 144 13.01 -8.88 9.09
N ASP A 145 13.73 -8.39 8.08
CA ASP A 145 13.33 -7.21 7.31
C ASP A 145 12.05 -7.46 6.50
N ILE A 146 11.92 -8.66 5.92
CA ILE A 146 10.73 -9.09 5.19
C ILE A 146 9.53 -9.11 6.13
N LEU A 147 9.64 -9.80 7.27
CA LEU A 147 8.55 -9.91 8.24
C LEU A 147 8.18 -8.55 8.83
N ARG A 148 9.16 -7.69 9.12
CA ARG A 148 8.93 -6.31 9.55
C ARG A 148 8.08 -5.56 8.52
N LYS A 149 8.45 -5.60 7.24
CA LYS A 149 7.67 -4.93 6.19
C LYS A 149 6.27 -5.51 6.04
N ILE A 150 6.11 -6.83 6.10
CA ILE A 150 4.78 -7.47 6.11
C ILE A 150 3.94 -6.92 7.28
N LEU A 151 4.53 -6.76 8.46
CA LEU A 151 3.81 -6.27 9.63
C LEU A 151 3.46 -4.78 9.55
N ILE A 152 4.33 -3.94 8.99
CA ILE A 152 4.04 -2.52 8.76
C ILE A 152 2.83 -2.40 7.83
N GLU A 153 2.83 -3.18 6.74
CA GLU A 153 1.85 -3.01 5.66
C GLU A 153 0.55 -3.77 5.86
N SER A 154 0.65 -4.97 6.41
CA SER A 154 -0.46 -5.92 6.49
C SER A 154 -0.73 -6.42 7.90
N GLY A 155 0.01 -5.94 8.90
CA GLY A 155 -0.13 -6.36 10.30
C GLY A 155 -1.45 -5.97 10.96
N LYS A 156 -2.38 -5.36 10.23
CA LYS A 156 -3.76 -5.04 10.63
C LYS A 156 -4.69 -6.26 10.63
N ASP A 157 -4.36 -7.34 9.92
CA ASP A 157 -5.08 -8.63 9.98
C ASP A 157 -4.36 -9.60 10.93
N ILE A 158 -5.09 -10.14 11.91
CA ILE A 158 -4.56 -11.07 12.91
C ILE A 158 -3.90 -12.32 12.30
N ASN A 159 -4.32 -12.73 11.11
CA ASN A 159 -3.74 -13.88 10.43
C ASN A 159 -2.34 -13.57 9.88
N ILE A 160 -2.06 -12.31 9.54
CA ILE A 160 -0.73 -11.87 9.16
C ILE A 160 0.19 -11.86 10.37
N LEU A 161 -0.31 -11.44 11.54
CA LEU A 161 0.44 -11.57 12.80
C LEU A 161 0.76 -13.03 13.11
N ASN A 162 -0.21 -13.94 12.98
CA ASN A 162 0.00 -15.38 13.17
C ASN A 162 1.03 -15.94 12.19
N TYR A 163 0.94 -15.57 10.91
CA TYR A 163 1.92 -15.97 9.90
C TYR A 163 3.33 -15.49 10.25
N CYS A 164 3.50 -14.22 10.61
CA CYS A 164 4.79 -13.68 11.01
C CYS A 164 5.32 -14.36 12.27
N LEU A 165 4.45 -14.64 13.24
CA LEU A 165 4.81 -15.36 14.46
C LEU A 165 5.33 -16.77 14.16
N ASP A 166 4.65 -17.50 13.29
CA ASP A 166 5.10 -18.83 12.85
C ASP A 166 6.48 -18.76 12.17
N LYS A 167 6.72 -17.72 11.36
CA LYS A 167 8.01 -17.53 10.68
C LYS A 167 9.13 -17.14 11.63
N VAL A 168 8.89 -16.22 12.56
CA VAL A 168 9.81 -15.86 13.65
C VAL A 168 10.20 -17.12 14.45
N LYS A 169 9.21 -17.93 14.85
CA LYS A 169 9.43 -19.19 15.58
C LYS A 169 10.25 -20.21 14.80
N ARG A 170 9.91 -20.45 13.53
CA ARG A 170 10.61 -21.43 12.69
C ARG A 170 12.07 -21.05 12.42
N ASN A 171 12.38 -19.77 12.37
CA ASN A 171 13.72 -19.28 12.06
C ASN A 171 14.52 -18.91 13.31
N ASN A 172 13.98 -19.14 14.51
CA ASN A 172 14.56 -18.71 15.78
C ASN A 172 15.03 -17.24 15.76
N SER A 173 14.28 -16.39 15.07
CA SER A 173 14.59 -14.98 14.90
C SER A 173 13.65 -14.13 15.75
N LYS A 174 13.93 -12.84 15.90
CA LYS A 174 13.03 -11.84 16.48
C LYS A 174 13.17 -10.53 15.73
N ILE A 175 12.09 -9.78 15.67
CA ILE A 175 12.06 -8.46 15.01
C ILE A 175 12.54 -7.40 16.01
N LYS A 176 13.48 -6.56 15.59
CA LYS A 176 14.00 -5.47 16.44
C LYS A 176 12.95 -4.40 16.70
N SER A 177 12.26 -3.97 15.64
CA SER A 177 11.34 -2.84 15.68
C SER A 177 10.44 -2.81 14.46
N ILE A 178 9.20 -2.39 14.64
CA ILE A 178 8.19 -2.15 13.61
C ILE A 178 7.85 -0.66 13.71
N GLU A 179 8.59 0.19 12.99
CA GLU A 179 8.45 1.66 13.06
C GLU A 179 8.47 2.24 14.49
N GLY A 180 9.34 1.70 15.35
CA GLY A 180 9.45 2.10 16.75
C GLY A 180 8.50 1.37 17.70
N TYR A 181 7.55 0.60 17.17
CA TYR A 181 6.66 -0.28 17.94
C TYR A 181 7.17 -1.72 18.00
N ARG A 182 6.72 -2.47 19.01
CA ARG A 182 6.92 -3.92 19.12
C ARG A 182 5.80 -4.71 18.45
N VAL A 183 4.63 -4.12 18.23
CA VAL A 183 3.49 -4.73 17.54
C VAL A 183 2.71 -3.63 16.80
N PRO A 184 2.14 -3.91 15.62
CA PRO A 184 1.22 -2.98 14.96
C PRO A 184 0.05 -2.59 15.89
N MET A 185 -0.18 -1.29 16.05
CA MET A 185 -1.09 -0.72 17.07
C MET A 185 -2.58 -0.76 16.69
N HIS A 186 -3.03 -1.87 16.12
CA HIS A 186 -4.39 -2.07 15.58
C HIS A 186 -5.30 -2.94 16.45
N TYR A 187 -4.80 -3.47 17.57
CA TYR A 187 -5.49 -4.48 18.37
C TYR A 187 -5.70 -4.03 19.82
N CYS A 188 -6.62 -4.70 20.52
CA CYS A 188 -6.83 -4.50 21.95
C CYS A 188 -5.56 -4.88 22.74
N PHE A 189 -5.43 -4.36 23.96
CA PHE A 189 -4.17 -4.41 24.69
C PHE A 189 -3.67 -5.84 24.95
N GLU A 190 -4.57 -6.75 25.33
CA GLU A 190 -4.25 -8.17 25.54
C GLU A 190 -3.66 -8.84 24.28
N THR A 191 -4.11 -8.44 23.09
CA THR A 191 -3.56 -8.97 21.83
C THR A 191 -2.16 -8.41 21.59
N LEU A 192 -1.96 -7.11 21.80
CA LEU A 192 -0.64 -6.48 21.68
C LEU A 192 0.38 -7.12 22.63
N LYS A 193 -0.02 -7.37 23.88
CA LYS A 193 0.81 -8.02 24.90
C LYS A 193 1.25 -9.43 24.50
N TYR A 194 0.34 -10.23 23.94
CA TYR A 194 0.70 -11.55 23.44
C TYR A 194 1.75 -11.50 22.34
N TYR A 195 1.55 -10.66 21.31
CA TYR A 195 2.45 -10.62 20.17
C TYR A 195 3.76 -9.88 20.44
N SER A 196 3.80 -8.92 21.37
CA SER A 196 5.01 -8.12 21.64
C SER A 196 6.15 -8.98 22.13
N ASP A 197 5.84 -9.94 23.00
CA ASP A 197 6.83 -10.81 23.62
C ASP A 197 7.27 -11.93 22.68
N GLU A 198 6.38 -12.33 21.79
CA GLU A 198 6.59 -13.43 20.87
C GLU A 198 7.29 -12.99 19.57
N LEU A 199 6.93 -11.83 19.00
CA LEU A 199 7.47 -11.35 17.72
C LEU A 199 8.78 -10.57 17.87
N CYS A 200 8.86 -9.73 18.90
CA CYS A 200 9.90 -8.72 18.99
C CYS A 200 10.89 -8.96 20.12
N ILE A 201 12.08 -8.39 19.96
CA ILE A 201 13.10 -8.37 21.01
C ILE A 201 12.52 -7.66 22.24
N LYS A 202 12.88 -8.16 23.43
CA LYS A 202 12.48 -7.54 24.69
C LYS A 202 13.25 -6.24 24.88
N ASN A 203 12.57 -5.23 25.40
CA ASN A 203 13.19 -3.96 25.75
C ASN A 203 14.21 -4.11 26.88
N HIS A 204 15.24 -3.26 26.84
CA HIS A 204 16.14 -3.03 27.96
C HIS A 204 15.74 -1.79 28.75
N LEU A 205 14.99 -0.88 28.13
CA LEU A 205 14.45 0.30 28.77
C LEU A 205 13.05 0.03 29.31
N TYR A 206 12.76 0.62 30.45
CA TYR A 206 11.47 0.57 31.12
C TYR A 206 11.01 1.99 31.43
N LEU A 207 9.84 2.39 30.93
CA LEU A 207 9.19 3.62 31.34
C LEU A 207 8.40 3.39 32.62
N LYS A 208 8.55 4.27 33.60
CA LYS A 208 7.81 4.25 34.87
C LYS A 208 7.00 5.54 35.02
N CYS A 209 5.73 5.42 35.39
CA CYS A 209 4.84 6.56 35.65
C CYS A 209 3.79 6.23 36.72
N GLU A 210 2.95 7.22 37.07
CA GLU A 210 1.91 7.06 38.09
C GLU A 210 0.76 6.13 37.61
N ASP A 211 0.34 6.26 36.35
CA ASP A 211 -0.67 5.39 35.74
C ASP A 211 -0.09 4.01 35.39
N LYS A 212 -0.48 2.99 36.17
CA LYS A 212 0.02 1.62 35.98
C LYS A 212 -0.46 0.94 34.70
N TYR A 213 -1.65 1.27 34.21
CA TYR A 213 -2.11 0.71 32.95
C TYR A 213 -1.29 1.31 31.79
N ALA A 214 -1.07 2.63 31.81
CA ALA A 214 -0.28 3.28 30.78
C ALA A 214 1.21 2.87 30.84
N GLU A 215 1.76 2.70 32.06
CA GLU A 215 3.10 2.16 32.28
C GLU A 215 3.24 0.80 31.59
N GLU A 216 2.34 -0.14 31.87
CA GLU A 216 2.38 -1.47 31.26
C GLU A 216 2.22 -1.39 29.73
N PHE A 217 1.25 -0.59 29.26
CA PHE A 217 0.98 -0.41 27.84
C PHE A 217 2.20 0.08 27.07
N ILE A 218 2.88 1.12 27.56
CA ILE A 218 4.04 1.69 26.89
C ILE A 218 5.18 0.67 26.82
N ASN A 219 5.45 -0.03 27.92
CA ASN A 219 6.53 -1.02 27.97
C ASN A 219 6.27 -2.27 27.12
N VAL A 220 5.00 -2.62 26.93
CA VAL A 220 4.58 -3.69 26.02
C VAL A 220 4.72 -3.26 24.56
N CYS A 221 4.22 -2.07 24.22
CA CYS A 221 3.99 -1.69 22.82
C CYS A 221 5.15 -0.95 22.15
N PHE A 222 5.98 -0.23 22.91
CA PHE A 222 7.01 0.66 22.36
C PHE A 222 8.38 -0.01 22.45
N THR A 223 9.26 0.24 21.50
CA THR A 223 10.66 -0.24 21.56
C THR A 223 11.52 0.67 22.43
N ASP A 224 12.72 0.23 22.80
CA ASP A 224 13.74 1.06 23.46
C ASP A 224 13.99 2.40 22.77
N GLU A 225 13.98 2.43 21.44
CA GLU A 225 14.16 3.66 20.66
C GLU A 225 13.07 4.69 20.97
N PHE A 226 11.81 4.24 21.03
CA PHE A 226 10.68 5.09 21.35
C PHE A 226 10.60 5.44 22.83
N ILE A 227 10.88 4.49 23.74
CA ILE A 227 10.91 4.74 25.18
C ILE A 227 11.96 5.82 25.51
N ARG A 228 13.14 5.75 24.90
CA ARG A 228 14.21 6.75 25.09
C ARG A 228 13.78 8.15 24.67
N ASN A 229 12.97 8.25 23.63
CA ASN A 229 12.54 9.50 23.01
C ASN A 229 11.09 9.86 23.35
N PHE A 230 10.50 9.23 24.38
CA PHE A 230 9.07 9.31 24.67
C PHE A 230 8.55 10.76 24.79
N TYR A 231 9.35 11.65 25.38
CA TYR A 231 9.03 13.08 25.49
C TYR A 231 8.81 13.76 24.13
N HIS A 232 9.63 13.45 23.12
CA HIS A 232 9.52 14.03 21.78
C HIS A 232 8.33 13.47 21.01
N PHE A 233 8.04 12.19 21.24
CA PHE A 233 7.02 11.47 20.51
C PHE A 233 5.62 11.80 21.04
N ASN A 234 5.42 11.96 22.35
CA ASN A 234 4.12 12.17 23.00
C ASN A 234 3.10 13.03 22.22
N ILE A 235 3.53 14.16 21.63
CA ILE A 235 2.66 15.08 20.87
C ILE A 235 1.92 14.36 19.73
N GLU A 236 2.58 13.49 18.97
CA GLU A 236 1.96 12.76 17.85
C GLU A 236 1.07 11.59 18.31
N PHE A 237 1.40 10.98 19.45
CA PHE A 237 0.68 9.81 20.01
C PHE A 237 -0.59 10.23 20.73
N HIS A 238 -0.58 11.43 21.31
CA HIS A 238 -1.68 11.97 22.08
C HIS A 238 -3.00 11.99 21.30
N GLU A 239 -2.99 12.31 20.01
CA GLU A 239 -4.25 12.33 19.25
C GLU A 239 -4.67 10.93 18.79
N LYS A 240 -3.72 10.07 18.40
CA LYS A 240 -4.01 8.77 17.78
C LYS A 240 -4.39 7.68 18.78
N PHE A 241 -3.70 7.62 19.92
CA PHE A 241 -3.79 6.45 20.82
C PHE A 241 -4.49 6.75 22.14
N SER A 242 -4.54 8.01 22.59
CA SER A 242 -5.15 8.35 23.88
C SER A 242 -6.60 7.89 23.97
N LYS A 243 -7.41 8.17 22.94
CA LYS A 243 -8.82 7.73 22.92
C LYS A 243 -8.95 6.23 22.73
N LYS A 244 -8.10 5.64 21.88
CA LYS A 244 -8.16 4.22 21.49
C LYS A 244 -7.88 3.29 22.67
N TYR A 245 -6.90 3.64 23.50
CA TYR A 245 -6.47 2.84 24.64
C TYR A 245 -6.85 3.45 26.00
N ASN A 246 -7.51 4.61 26.01
CA ASN A 246 -7.87 5.36 27.21
C ASN A 246 -6.65 5.71 28.08
N ILE A 247 -5.65 6.34 27.47
CA ILE A 247 -4.37 6.74 28.10
C ILE A 247 -4.20 8.25 27.92
N ASP A 248 -3.90 8.99 29.00
CA ASP A 248 -3.52 10.40 28.89
C ASP A 248 -2.00 10.52 28.69
N PHE A 249 -1.56 10.46 27.43
CA PHE A 249 -0.14 10.57 27.11
C PHE A 249 0.44 11.93 27.53
N LYS A 250 -0.36 13.01 27.54
CA LYS A 250 0.09 14.35 27.94
C LYS A 250 0.47 14.36 29.41
N GLU A 251 -0.38 13.84 30.28
CA GLU A 251 -0.10 13.72 31.72
C GLU A 251 1.16 12.89 31.98
N ILE A 252 1.33 11.76 31.27
CA ILE A 252 2.52 10.92 31.42
C ILE A 252 3.79 11.66 31.01
N GLY A 253 3.75 12.43 29.92
CA GLY A 253 4.90 13.20 29.44
C GLY A 253 5.42 14.25 30.41
N GLU A 254 4.58 14.71 31.33
CA GLU A 254 4.97 15.65 32.39
C GLU A 254 5.71 14.94 33.55
N LYS A 255 5.44 13.64 33.77
CA LYS A 255 5.93 12.87 34.92
C LYS A 255 6.19 11.41 34.57
N PHE A 256 7.40 11.13 34.08
CA PHE A 256 7.88 9.77 33.88
C PHE A 256 9.38 9.64 34.17
N GLU A 257 9.82 8.41 34.37
CA GLU A 257 11.22 8.03 34.52
C GLU A 257 11.53 6.91 33.52
N VAL A 258 12.70 6.95 32.88
CA VAL A 258 13.18 5.85 32.03
C VAL A 258 14.31 5.13 32.75
N ILE A 259 14.12 3.84 32.99
CA ILE A 259 15.03 2.96 33.71
C ILE A 259 15.70 2.01 32.71
N ASP A 260 17.01 1.82 32.82
CA ASP A 260 17.76 0.85 32.00
C ASP A 260 18.01 -0.42 32.82
N ILE A 261 17.34 -1.51 32.45
CA ILE A 261 17.36 -2.80 33.16
C ILE A 261 18.74 -3.45 33.06
N ASN A 262 19.51 -3.21 31.99
CA ASN A 262 20.84 -3.81 31.84
C ASN A 262 21.86 -3.18 32.80
N LYS A 263 21.71 -1.88 33.13
CA LYS A 263 22.52 -1.23 34.17
C LYS A 263 22.23 -1.77 35.58
N ILE A 264 21.05 -2.36 35.78
CA ILE A 264 20.67 -3.02 37.03
C ILE A 264 21.24 -4.44 37.08
N ASN A 265 21.34 -5.11 35.92
CA ASN A 265 21.72 -6.53 35.80
C ASN A 265 23.19 -6.81 35.48
N THR A 266 24.05 -5.79 35.30
CA THR A 266 25.53 -5.96 35.16
C THR A 266 26.24 -6.58 36.38
N ASN A 267 25.51 -7.17 37.32
CA ASN A 267 26.07 -8.04 38.36
C ASN A 267 25.92 -9.54 38.08
N GLU A 268 25.18 -10.02 37.08
CA GLU A 268 24.99 -11.47 36.89
C GLU A 268 24.98 -11.90 35.40
N ASN A 269 26.18 -12.28 34.96
CA ASN A 269 26.56 -13.35 34.02
C ASN A 269 25.98 -13.43 32.59
N GLU A 270 26.92 -13.22 31.65
CA GLU A 270 27.16 -13.96 30.39
C GLU A 270 26.85 -15.47 30.52
N THR A 271 26.50 -16.29 29.51
CA THR A 271 26.82 -16.35 28.07
C THR A 271 25.93 -17.46 27.47
N ASN A 272 25.60 -17.41 26.17
CA ASN A 272 26.00 -18.43 25.18
C ASN A 272 25.15 -18.39 23.90
N GLU A 273 25.88 -18.33 22.78
CA GLU A 273 25.46 -18.61 21.42
C GLU A 273 25.33 -20.14 21.22
N ASN A 274 24.41 -20.59 20.37
CA ASN A 274 24.76 -21.26 19.11
C ASN A 274 23.58 -21.88 18.33
N GLU A 275 23.72 -21.72 17.01
CA GLU A 275 23.42 -22.63 15.89
C GLU A 275 21.98 -23.08 15.61
N THR A 276 21.47 -22.69 14.43
CA THR A 276 20.30 -23.26 13.76
C THR A 276 20.68 -23.91 12.44
N ASN A 277 20.28 -25.17 12.28
CA ASN A 277 20.37 -25.98 11.07
C ASN A 277 19.26 -25.64 10.07
N GLU A 278 19.60 -25.75 8.79
CA GLU A 278 18.71 -25.74 7.63
C GLU A 278 17.78 -26.97 7.61
N ASN A 279 16.50 -26.79 7.27
CA ASN A 279 15.89 -27.43 6.09
C ASN A 279 14.40 -27.09 5.88
N GLU A 280 14.12 -26.85 4.59
CA GLU A 280 12.93 -27.15 3.78
C GLU A 280 11.55 -26.64 4.23
N THR A 281 11.05 -25.65 3.49
CA THR A 281 9.62 -25.27 3.52
C THR A 281 8.91 -25.74 2.26
N ASN A 282 7.83 -26.50 2.49
CA ASN A 282 6.81 -26.81 1.49
C ASN A 282 6.09 -25.54 1.02
N GLU A 283 5.83 -25.53 -0.27
CA GLU A 283 5.05 -24.55 -1.02
C GLU A 283 3.62 -24.43 -0.47
N ASN A 284 3.20 -23.19 -0.22
CA ASN A 284 1.80 -22.80 -0.33
C ASN A 284 1.78 -21.38 -0.92
N GLU A 285 1.66 -21.35 -2.24
CA GLU A 285 1.44 -20.15 -3.04
C GLU A 285 0.10 -19.50 -2.68
N TYR A 286 0.16 -18.28 -2.15
CA TYR A 286 -0.77 -17.25 -2.58
C TYR A 286 0.02 -16.22 -3.37
N ILE A 287 0.14 -16.46 -4.68
CA ILE A 287 0.72 -15.49 -5.61
C ILE A 287 -0.36 -14.44 -5.94
N ASN A 288 -0.31 -13.30 -5.25
CA ASN A 288 -1.01 -12.08 -5.67
C ASN A 288 -0.14 -11.31 -6.67
N ASP A 289 0.03 -11.90 -7.87
CA ASP A 289 0.58 -11.22 -9.05
C ASP A 289 -0.46 -10.27 -9.62
N ILE A 290 -0.74 -9.15 -8.94
CA ILE A 290 -1.77 -8.19 -9.36
C ILE A 290 -1.43 -7.60 -10.74
N GLN A 291 -0.15 -7.34 -11.02
CA GLN A 291 0.30 -6.81 -12.31
C GLN A 291 0.11 -7.82 -13.43
N GLY A 292 0.55 -9.07 -13.26
CA GLY A 292 0.36 -10.12 -14.26
C GLY A 292 -1.08 -10.61 -14.35
N GLN A 293 -1.88 -10.53 -13.28
CA GLN A 293 -3.34 -10.74 -13.34
C GLN A 293 -4.02 -9.60 -14.09
N LEU A 294 -3.65 -8.34 -13.87
CA LEU A 294 -4.15 -7.19 -14.64
C LEU A 294 -3.76 -7.34 -16.11
N ILE A 295 -2.52 -7.67 -16.43
CA ILE A 295 -2.06 -7.91 -17.81
C ILE A 295 -2.85 -9.06 -18.45
N LYS A 296 -3.07 -10.19 -17.75
CA LYS A 296 -3.89 -11.31 -18.25
C LYS A 296 -5.37 -10.97 -18.44
N ILE A 297 -5.92 -10.07 -17.63
CA ILE A 297 -7.31 -9.60 -17.75
C ILE A 297 -7.43 -8.60 -18.92
N ILE A 298 -6.43 -7.73 -19.08
CA ILE A 298 -6.38 -6.67 -20.08
C ILE A 298 -6.08 -7.25 -21.47
N ASP A 299 -5.17 -8.23 -21.55
CA ASP A 299 -4.83 -8.95 -22.76
C ASP A 299 -4.66 -10.46 -22.46
N PRO A 300 -5.76 -11.24 -22.50
CA PRO A 300 -5.73 -12.68 -22.26
C PRO A 300 -4.87 -13.47 -23.25
N GLN A 301 -4.49 -12.86 -24.39
CA GLN A 301 -3.65 -13.48 -25.42
C GLN A 301 -2.17 -13.16 -25.24
N TYR A 302 -1.82 -12.34 -24.25
CA TYR A 302 -0.44 -11.96 -23.95
C TYR A 302 0.38 -13.18 -23.50
N LYS A 303 1.27 -13.65 -24.40
CA LYS A 303 2.23 -14.75 -24.16
C LYS A 303 3.67 -14.26 -23.97
N GLY A 304 3.88 -12.95 -23.92
CA GLY A 304 5.21 -12.36 -23.85
C GLY A 304 5.89 -12.61 -22.50
N LYS A 305 7.20 -12.89 -22.52
CA LYS A 305 8.08 -12.64 -21.38
C LYS A 305 8.42 -11.15 -21.41
N LEU A 306 7.67 -10.31 -20.71
CA LEU A 306 8.18 -8.99 -20.34
C LEU A 306 9.28 -9.24 -19.30
N SER A 307 10.52 -9.45 -19.76
CA SER A 307 11.66 -9.29 -18.86
C SER A 307 11.82 -7.79 -18.64
N TYR A 308 11.26 -7.28 -17.55
CA TYR A 308 11.71 -5.98 -17.05
C TYR A 308 13.17 -6.17 -16.63
N ILE A 309 14.08 -5.59 -17.40
CA ILE A 309 15.51 -5.56 -17.04
C ILE A 309 15.64 -4.57 -15.87
N GLU A 310 16.14 -5.08 -14.75
CA GLU A 310 16.02 -4.51 -13.39
C GLU A 310 16.64 -3.15 -13.14
N SER A 311 17.40 -2.58 -14.06
CA SER A 311 17.87 -1.20 -13.95
C SER A 311 18.56 -0.79 -15.24
N TYR A 312 17.97 0.15 -15.94
CA TYR A 312 18.75 0.98 -16.85
C TYR A 312 18.89 2.34 -16.19
N GLU A 313 20.10 2.68 -15.78
CA GLU A 313 20.47 4.09 -15.72
C GLU A 313 20.21 4.67 -17.12
N LEU A 314 19.34 5.67 -17.20
CA LEU A 314 19.11 6.40 -18.44
C LEU A 314 20.41 7.04 -18.86
N ASN A 315 21.12 6.41 -19.79
CA ASN A 315 22.27 7.03 -20.41
C ASN A 315 21.75 8.05 -21.43
N PRO A 316 21.97 9.34 -21.20
CA PRO A 316 21.37 10.42 -21.98
C PRO A 316 21.77 10.47 -23.47
N GLY A 317 22.71 9.62 -23.90
CA GLY A 317 23.18 9.51 -25.29
C GLY A 317 22.47 8.44 -26.12
N ASP A 318 21.70 7.54 -25.51
CA ASP A 318 21.30 6.28 -26.15
C ASP A 318 19.88 6.30 -26.72
N ILE A 319 19.44 7.43 -27.31
CA ILE A 319 18.23 7.37 -28.14
C ILE A 319 18.60 6.55 -29.38
N ASN A 320 18.17 5.29 -29.42
CA ASN A 320 18.32 4.51 -30.63
C ASN A 320 17.32 5.03 -31.65
N PHE A 321 17.84 5.54 -32.75
CA PHE A 321 17.01 6.08 -33.80
C PHE A 321 16.33 5.00 -34.65
N ASP A 322 16.60 3.71 -34.45
CA ASP A 322 16.06 2.65 -35.29
C ASP A 322 14.53 2.57 -35.22
N PHE A 323 13.95 2.53 -34.00
CA PHE A 323 12.50 2.52 -33.87
C PHE A 323 11.88 3.80 -34.45
N ILE A 324 12.47 4.95 -34.12
CA ILE A 324 12.02 6.27 -34.61
C ILE A 324 12.05 6.32 -36.14
N ASN A 325 13.16 5.92 -36.75
CA ASN A 325 13.37 5.99 -38.19
C ASN A 325 12.48 4.99 -38.94
N LYS A 326 12.35 3.77 -38.43
CA LYS A 326 11.59 2.70 -39.08
C LYS A 326 10.08 2.89 -38.93
N TYR A 327 9.60 3.38 -37.79
CA TYR A 327 8.17 3.45 -37.48
C TYR A 327 7.66 4.90 -37.37
N LEU A 328 8.32 5.77 -36.61
CA LEU A 328 7.81 7.12 -36.32
C LEU A 328 8.07 8.18 -37.40
N ARG A 329 8.85 7.87 -38.45
CA ARG A 329 8.99 8.71 -39.65
C ARG A 329 8.07 8.30 -40.79
N ASN A 330 7.32 7.21 -40.65
CA ASN A 330 6.48 6.66 -41.70
C ASN A 330 5.00 6.74 -41.32
N TYR A 331 4.25 7.59 -42.02
CA TYR A 331 2.81 7.78 -41.76
C TYR A 331 2.02 6.47 -41.70
N LYS A 332 2.23 5.54 -42.65
CA LYS A 332 1.50 4.26 -42.70
C LYS A 332 1.83 3.35 -41.53
N LYS A 333 3.05 3.42 -40.99
CA LYS A 333 3.45 2.64 -39.83
C LYS A 333 2.84 3.20 -38.55
N ILE A 334 2.82 4.52 -38.39
CA ILE A 334 2.15 5.18 -37.27
C ILE A 334 0.64 4.92 -37.30
N ASP A 335 0.01 5.02 -38.47
CA ASP A 335 -1.42 4.74 -38.64
C ASP A 335 -1.77 3.29 -38.22
N ARG A 336 -0.89 2.32 -38.51
CA ARG A 336 -1.06 0.93 -38.04
C ARG A 336 -0.91 0.81 -36.52
N ILE A 337 0.12 1.43 -35.94
CA ILE A 337 0.31 1.46 -34.48
C ILE A 337 -0.92 2.05 -33.81
N LEU A 338 -1.47 3.13 -34.36
CA LEU A 338 -2.59 3.85 -33.78
C LEU A 338 -3.91 3.07 -33.87
N LYS A 339 -4.16 2.36 -34.97
CA LYS A 339 -5.42 1.62 -35.19
C LYS A 339 -5.47 0.26 -34.49
N ASP A 340 -4.32 -0.30 -34.13
CA ASP A 340 -4.24 -1.63 -33.55
C ASP A 340 -3.21 -1.65 -32.42
N PRO A 341 -3.65 -1.62 -31.15
CA PRO A 341 -2.74 -1.71 -30.00
C PRO A 341 -1.94 -3.02 -30.00
N ASN A 342 -2.44 -4.11 -30.58
CA ASN A 342 -1.70 -5.37 -30.65
C ASN A 342 -0.62 -5.35 -31.73
N TYR A 343 -0.72 -4.46 -32.72
CA TYR A 343 0.30 -4.35 -33.77
C TYR A 343 1.66 -4.02 -33.15
N ILE A 344 1.74 -3.06 -32.21
CA ILE A 344 3.01 -2.65 -31.60
C ILE A 344 3.64 -3.74 -30.72
N LEU A 345 2.81 -4.54 -30.05
CA LEU A 345 3.28 -5.67 -29.22
C LEU A 345 3.85 -6.83 -30.04
N ASN A 346 3.45 -6.94 -31.31
CA ASN A 346 3.89 -8.00 -32.22
C ASN A 346 4.99 -7.56 -33.19
N ILE A 347 5.54 -6.35 -33.04
CA ILE A 347 6.62 -5.89 -33.90
C ILE A 347 7.93 -6.55 -33.46
N ASP A 348 8.60 -7.19 -34.40
CA ASP A 348 9.98 -7.65 -34.24
C ASP A 348 10.94 -6.44 -34.16
N ILE A 349 11.23 -6.03 -32.92
CA ILE A 349 12.16 -4.97 -32.55
C ILE A 349 13.07 -5.49 -31.44
N VAL A 350 14.36 -5.27 -31.61
CA VAL A 350 15.33 -5.42 -30.53
C VAL A 350 15.28 -4.15 -29.67
N ILE A 351 14.82 -4.27 -28.43
CA ILE A 351 14.81 -3.17 -27.46
C ILE A 351 16.17 -3.18 -26.76
N ASN A 352 17.05 -2.26 -27.15
CA ASN A 352 18.44 -2.23 -26.68
C ASN A 352 18.63 -1.37 -25.42
N ASN A 353 17.67 -0.49 -25.12
CA ASN A 353 17.75 0.41 -23.98
C ASN A 353 16.35 0.84 -23.51
N TYR A 354 16.33 1.45 -22.35
CA TYR A 354 15.11 1.95 -21.73
C TYR A 354 14.39 3.04 -22.54
N THR A 355 15.12 3.91 -23.24
CA THR A 355 14.53 4.99 -24.03
C THR A 355 13.64 4.44 -25.16
N ASP A 356 14.08 3.38 -25.83
CA ASP A 356 13.28 2.68 -26.85
C ASP A 356 12.02 2.08 -26.24
N CYS A 357 12.17 1.42 -25.08
CA CYS A 357 11.05 0.86 -24.35
C CYS A 357 10.01 1.94 -24.01
N LEU A 358 10.45 3.09 -23.50
CA LEU A 358 9.58 4.21 -23.17
C LEU A 358 8.88 4.78 -24.41
N ILE A 359 9.58 4.97 -25.52
CA ILE A 359 8.97 5.45 -26.78
C ILE A 359 7.90 4.47 -27.26
N ILE A 360 8.20 3.17 -27.27
CA ILE A 360 7.26 2.11 -27.67
C ILE A 360 6.04 2.12 -26.74
N LYS A 361 6.25 2.20 -25.43
CA LYS A 361 5.19 2.29 -24.43
C LYS A 361 4.30 3.52 -24.65
N LEU A 362 4.88 4.70 -24.90
CA LEU A 362 4.13 5.92 -25.20
C LEU A 362 3.32 5.80 -26.50
N CYS A 363 3.86 5.13 -27.52
CA CYS A 363 3.12 4.82 -28.75
C CYS A 363 1.95 3.86 -28.51
N TYR A 364 2.16 2.84 -27.67
CA TYR A 364 1.11 1.91 -27.26
C TYR A 364 0.00 2.63 -26.47
N LEU A 365 0.36 3.48 -25.52
CA LEU A 365 -0.60 4.30 -24.77
C LEU A 365 -1.42 5.20 -25.69
N ALA A 366 -0.80 5.86 -26.69
CA ALA A 366 -1.53 6.65 -27.68
C ALA A 366 -2.51 5.80 -28.50
N SER A 367 -2.14 4.55 -28.83
CA SER A 367 -3.03 3.59 -29.48
C SER A 367 -4.21 3.20 -28.59
N LEU A 368 -3.98 2.92 -27.31
CA LEU A 368 -5.06 2.62 -26.36
C LEU A 368 -6.04 3.78 -26.24
N ILE A 369 -5.54 5.01 -26.16
CA ILE A 369 -6.38 6.22 -26.12
C ILE A 369 -7.21 6.34 -27.41
N HIS A 370 -6.58 6.19 -28.58
CA HIS A 370 -7.25 6.27 -29.87
C HIS A 370 -8.40 5.27 -30.00
N ASN A 371 -8.20 4.06 -29.51
CA ASN A 371 -9.18 2.97 -29.56
C ASN A 371 -10.19 3.00 -28.42
N LYS A 372 -10.22 4.09 -27.62
CA LYS A 372 -11.15 4.28 -26.49
C LYS A 372 -11.09 3.12 -25.50
N CYS A 373 -9.90 2.58 -25.28
CA CYS A 373 -9.67 1.61 -24.22
C CYS A 373 -9.96 2.23 -22.84
N SER A 374 -10.08 1.39 -21.82
CA SER A 374 -10.41 1.84 -20.47
C SER A 374 -9.39 2.88 -19.96
N LYS A 375 -9.90 3.99 -19.43
CA LYS A 375 -9.09 5.05 -18.80
C LYS A 375 -8.28 4.49 -17.63
N PHE A 376 -8.87 3.59 -16.85
CA PHE A 376 -8.20 2.89 -15.77
C PHE A 376 -6.95 2.13 -16.25
N ILE A 377 -7.07 1.36 -17.35
CA ILE A 377 -5.92 0.63 -17.93
C ILE A 377 -4.80 1.60 -18.33
N ILE A 378 -5.17 2.69 -18.99
CA ILE A 378 -4.21 3.70 -19.47
C ILE A 378 -3.49 4.37 -18.28
N GLN A 379 -4.23 4.74 -17.23
CA GLN A 379 -3.67 5.35 -16.03
C GLN A 379 -2.76 4.38 -15.27
N VAL A 380 -3.16 3.12 -15.11
CA VAL A 380 -2.35 2.07 -14.47
C VAL A 380 -1.02 1.88 -15.22
N LEU A 381 -1.06 1.79 -16.56
CA LEU A 381 0.14 1.62 -17.37
C LEU A 381 1.09 2.82 -17.30
N ILE A 382 0.55 4.03 -17.10
CA ILE A 382 1.37 5.25 -16.91
C ILE A 382 1.95 5.30 -15.50
N PHE A 383 1.18 4.89 -14.49
CA PHE A 383 1.57 4.96 -13.08
C PHE A 383 2.72 4.03 -12.71
N TYR A 384 2.71 2.77 -13.19
CA TYR A 384 3.76 1.78 -12.92
C TYR A 384 5.10 2.06 -13.63
N ASP A 385 5.36 3.29 -14.03
CA ASP A 385 6.66 3.73 -14.51
C ASP A 385 7.34 4.59 -13.44
N GLU A 386 7.91 3.91 -12.43
CA GLU A 386 8.44 4.44 -11.16
C GLU A 386 9.39 5.64 -11.30
N TYR A 387 9.95 5.89 -12.49
CA TYR A 387 10.92 6.96 -12.72
C TYR A 387 10.32 8.29 -13.18
N TRP A 388 9.03 8.33 -13.52
CA TRP A 388 8.47 9.42 -14.32
C TRP A 388 7.25 10.10 -13.70
N HIS A 389 7.40 10.62 -12.48
CA HIS A 389 6.44 11.53 -11.81
C HIS A 389 6.09 12.82 -12.60
N SER A 390 6.49 12.91 -13.86
CA SER A 390 6.21 13.99 -14.79
C SER A 390 5.35 13.56 -15.97
N ILE A 391 5.00 12.28 -16.14
CA ILE A 391 4.05 11.84 -17.18
C ILE A 391 2.71 11.54 -16.51
N SER A 392 1.61 12.04 -17.10
CA SER A 392 0.25 11.82 -16.61
C SER A 392 -0.73 11.65 -17.77
N TYR A 393 -1.92 11.13 -17.49
CA TYR A 393 -3.01 11.06 -18.47
C TYR A 393 -4.14 12.00 -18.06
N ARG A 394 -4.47 12.96 -18.94
CA ARG A 394 -5.53 13.97 -18.73
C ARG A 394 -6.14 14.37 -20.07
N ASP A 395 -7.45 14.58 -20.11
CA ASP A 395 -8.18 15.06 -21.30
C ASP A 395 -7.89 14.22 -22.56
N ASP A 396 -7.86 12.89 -22.40
CA ASP A 396 -7.50 11.93 -23.46
C ASP A 396 -6.12 12.18 -24.10
N LYS A 397 -5.16 12.67 -23.30
CA LYS A 397 -3.78 12.92 -23.71
C LYS A 397 -2.78 12.43 -22.69
N ILE A 398 -1.61 12.07 -23.19
CA ILE A 398 -0.41 11.81 -22.41
C ILE A 398 0.30 13.15 -22.24
N VAL A 399 0.36 13.62 -21.00
CA VAL A 399 0.85 14.93 -20.61
C VAL A 399 2.17 14.79 -19.88
N PHE A 400 3.21 15.44 -20.40
CA PHE A 400 4.46 15.66 -19.69
C PHE A 400 4.40 16.98 -18.92
N GLY A 401 4.31 16.93 -17.59
CA GLY A 401 4.30 18.08 -16.70
C GLY A 401 5.71 18.50 -16.28
N ASN A 402 6.00 19.80 -16.34
CA ASN A 402 7.20 20.37 -15.70
C ASN A 402 6.97 20.47 -14.18
N TYR A 403 7.17 19.38 -13.44
CA TYR A 403 7.22 19.49 -11.97
C TYR A 403 8.51 20.24 -11.57
N SER A 404 8.40 21.33 -10.85
CA SER A 404 9.52 22.25 -10.52
C SER A 404 10.50 21.72 -9.46
N GLY A 405 10.19 20.61 -8.77
CA GLY A 405 10.93 20.16 -7.58
C GLY A 405 12.18 19.28 -7.80
N GLY A 406 12.35 18.65 -8.97
CA GLY A 406 13.42 17.65 -9.19
C GLY A 406 14.66 18.19 -9.92
N ARG A 407 15.84 18.11 -9.29
CA ARG A 407 17.17 18.46 -9.87
C ARG A 407 17.74 17.42 -10.85
N TYR A 408 16.91 16.60 -11.48
CA TYR A 408 17.38 15.47 -12.29
C TYR A 408 17.52 15.81 -13.78
N LYS A 409 18.69 15.50 -14.37
CA LYS A 409 18.99 15.62 -15.81
C LYS A 409 17.96 14.90 -16.70
N TYR A 410 17.24 13.92 -16.16
CA TYR A 410 16.24 13.09 -16.85
C TYR A 410 15.09 13.88 -17.50
N LYS A 411 14.71 15.04 -16.94
CA LYS A 411 13.61 15.87 -17.49
C LYS A 411 13.85 16.36 -18.90
N PHE A 412 15.10 16.65 -19.25
CA PHE A 412 15.44 17.13 -20.59
C PHE A 412 15.26 16.03 -21.66
N TYR A 413 15.50 14.77 -21.29
CA TYR A 413 15.42 13.63 -22.21
C TYR A 413 13.98 13.23 -22.50
N ILE A 414 13.12 13.15 -21.48
CA ILE A 414 11.68 12.92 -21.68
C ILE A 414 11.10 14.02 -22.56
N ARG A 415 11.47 15.29 -22.30
CA ARG A 415 11.03 16.41 -23.12
C ARG A 415 11.44 16.26 -24.57
N LYS A 416 12.64 15.74 -24.86
CA LYS A 416 13.07 15.41 -26.23
C LYS A 416 12.21 14.29 -26.83
N ILE A 417 11.91 13.24 -26.08
CA ILE A 417 11.02 12.15 -26.52
C ILE A 417 9.63 12.70 -26.87
N PHE A 418 9.03 13.50 -26.00
CA PHE A 418 7.73 14.13 -26.27
C PHE A 418 7.79 15.05 -27.50
N LYS A 419 8.86 15.83 -27.67
CA LYS A 419 9.05 16.61 -28.91
C LYS A 419 9.13 15.73 -30.16
N ILE A 420 9.75 14.55 -30.09
CA ILE A 420 9.78 13.61 -31.21
C ILE A 420 8.36 13.11 -31.51
N LEU A 421 7.63 12.66 -30.48
CA LEU A 421 6.27 12.13 -30.60
C LEU A 421 5.24 13.17 -31.05
N MET A 422 5.44 14.45 -30.69
CA MET A 422 4.59 15.56 -31.12
C MET A 422 4.89 16.05 -32.55
N ASN A 423 6.01 15.64 -33.15
CA ASN A 423 6.47 16.10 -34.46
C ASN A 423 6.63 14.97 -35.49
N THR A 424 5.82 13.91 -35.39
CA THR A 424 5.76 12.86 -36.42
C THR A 424 4.94 13.34 -37.64
N PRO A 425 5.00 12.67 -38.81
CA PRO A 425 4.15 13.02 -39.96
C PRO A 425 2.64 12.76 -39.73
N HIS A 426 2.23 12.13 -38.62
CA HIS A 426 0.84 11.75 -38.37
C HIS A 426 0.16 12.70 -37.35
N LYS A 427 -0.53 13.75 -37.84
CA LYS A 427 -1.10 14.82 -36.99
C LYS A 427 -2.02 14.33 -35.86
N LEU A 428 -2.86 13.33 -36.13
CA LEU A 428 -3.75 12.76 -35.10
C LEU A 428 -2.96 12.02 -34.03
N PHE A 429 -1.86 11.37 -34.38
CA PHE A 429 -0.99 10.70 -33.40
C PHE A 429 -0.34 11.74 -32.49
N ASN A 430 0.18 12.82 -33.09
CA ASN A 430 0.81 13.91 -32.35
C ASN A 430 -0.15 14.55 -31.33
N SER A 431 -1.47 14.59 -31.61
CA SER A 431 -2.45 15.23 -30.72
C SER A 431 -2.68 14.50 -29.39
N TYR A 432 -2.22 13.25 -29.26
CA TYR A 432 -2.27 12.50 -28.01
C TYR A 432 -1.15 12.87 -27.03
N PHE A 433 -0.18 13.69 -27.45
CA PHE A 433 0.95 14.09 -26.63
C PHE A 433 0.90 15.60 -26.35
N TYR A 434 1.18 15.96 -25.11
CA TYR A 434 1.28 17.34 -24.66
C TYR A 434 2.48 17.50 -23.72
N CYS A 435 3.19 18.61 -23.82
CA CYS A 435 4.43 18.89 -23.09
C CYS A 435 4.49 20.36 -22.66
#